data_AF-A0A5M9JD05-F1
#
_entry.id   AF-A0A5M9JD05-F1
#
_cell.length_a   1.000
_cell.length_b   1.000
_cell.length_c   1.000
_cell.angle_alpha   90.00
_cell.angle_beta   90.00
_cell.angle_gamma   90.00
#
_symmetry.space_group_name_H-M   'P 1'
#
loop_
_entity.id
_entity.type
_entity.pdbx_description
1 polymer ?
#
loop_
_entity_poly.entity_id
_entity_poly.type
_entity_poly.pdbx_seq_one_letter_code
_entity_poly.pdbx_strand_id
1 'polypeptide(L)'
;MSNKIPLMTDDEEKPYCIWYPDLAAVDTYRELAQTYPDMRYQVGRACAVGGYVDLYRELDLLPDISIAEEAWDNLDVVGSKEIFDLIICQPTYYAVMDDYTRSVNSKAPRTATGLNGDTAVLSSLNVTIDVWEKWSKARWHYFNITEDYSVGETSSPQMHNPPLAPMHVPLLYNPLPIHLPTTNKDPLILHAAYEGNIDRYARLLYDLVRGRGRHPFYNAETKSFWGKSLDIPKAALARFIMVNDLSRIVSTTNSTDDWDFYALHDLVATYSARGNTT
;
A
#
# COMPACT_ATOMS: atom_id res chain seq x y z
N MET A 1 10.85 24.15 7.23
CA MET A 1 9.64 24.25 8.09
C MET A 1 9.67 25.49 9.01
N SER A 2 8.53 26.10 9.36
CA SER A 2 8.45 27.41 10.06
C SER A 2 8.57 27.38 11.59
N ASN A 3 8.57 26.20 12.21
CA ASN A 3 8.59 26.00 13.68
C ASN A 3 7.49 26.76 14.44
N LYS A 4 6.31 26.92 13.83
CA LYS A 4 5.14 27.53 14.47
C LYS A 4 4.00 26.53 14.50
N ILE A 5 3.40 26.35 15.66
CA ILE A 5 2.23 25.50 15.85
C ILE A 5 0.98 26.39 15.79
N PRO A 6 0.11 26.24 14.77
CA PRO A 6 -1.14 26.97 14.73
C PRO A 6 -2.13 26.42 15.78
N LEU A 7 -3.13 27.23 16.11
CA LEU A 7 -4.31 26.74 16.81
C LEU A 7 -5.12 25.88 15.84
N MET A 8 -5.33 24.61 16.19
CA MET A 8 -6.12 23.64 15.41
C MET A 8 -7.34 23.26 16.26
N THR A 9 -8.52 23.75 15.89
CA THR A 9 -9.77 23.53 16.64
C THR A 9 -10.47 22.25 16.21
N ASP A 10 -10.37 21.89 14.93
CA ASP A 10 -11.03 20.73 14.35
C ASP A 10 -10.02 19.68 13.89
N ASP A 11 -10.47 18.42 13.78
CA ASP A 11 -9.60 17.33 13.36
C ASP A 11 -9.19 17.46 11.88
N GLU A 12 -9.99 18.11 11.03
CA GLU A 12 -9.62 18.38 9.64
C GLU A 12 -8.46 19.38 9.49
N GLU A 13 -8.18 20.17 10.52
CA GLU A 13 -7.05 21.13 10.51
C GLU A 13 -5.71 20.48 10.87
N LYS A 14 -5.74 19.22 11.35
CA LYS A 14 -4.56 18.48 11.78
C LYS A 14 -3.97 17.71 10.60
N PRO A 15 -2.86 18.17 10.00
CA PRO A 15 -2.25 17.50 8.87
C PRO A 15 -1.78 16.09 9.23
N TYR A 16 -1.95 15.16 8.29
CA TYR A 16 -1.50 13.78 8.48
C TYR A 16 0.03 13.65 8.34
N CYS A 17 0.62 14.36 7.37
CA CYS A 17 2.08 14.41 7.16
C CYS A 17 2.64 15.76 7.63
N ILE A 18 3.50 15.74 8.65
CA ILE A 18 4.04 16.95 9.31
C ILE A 18 5.57 17.07 9.25
N TRP A 19 6.22 16.20 8.47
CA TRP A 19 7.68 16.11 8.37
C TRP A 19 8.21 16.36 6.97
N TYR A 20 7.32 16.67 6.02
CA TYR A 20 7.62 16.97 4.62
C TYR A 20 7.11 18.39 4.28
N PRO A 21 7.81 19.18 3.44
CA PRO A 21 9.07 18.87 2.74
C PRO A 21 10.33 18.96 3.61
N ASP A 22 10.25 19.61 4.77
CA ASP A 22 11.36 19.68 5.72
C ASP A 22 10.88 19.30 7.12
N LEU A 23 11.79 18.78 7.93
CA LEU A 23 11.58 18.57 9.36
C LEU A 23 11.47 19.91 10.13
N ALA A 24 10.64 19.90 11.18
CA ALA A 24 10.72 20.89 12.25
C ALA A 24 11.86 20.57 13.24
N ALA A 25 12.18 21.57 14.06
CA ALA A 25 13.02 21.37 15.23
C ALA A 25 12.37 20.40 16.22
N VAL A 26 13.20 19.62 16.94
CA VAL A 26 12.74 18.65 17.93
C VAL A 26 11.84 19.26 19.01
N ASP A 27 12.13 20.48 19.44
CA ASP A 27 11.33 21.18 20.46
C ASP A 27 9.93 21.53 19.94
N THR A 28 9.80 21.87 18.65
CA THR A 28 8.50 22.09 18.01
C THR A 28 7.66 20.82 18.03
N TYR A 29 8.25 19.68 17.72
CA TYR A 29 7.54 18.41 17.76
C TYR A 29 7.16 17.99 19.18
N ARG A 30 8.01 18.28 20.16
CA ARG A 30 7.69 18.06 21.58
C ARG A 30 6.51 18.93 22.03
N GLU A 31 6.52 20.22 21.69
CA GLU A 31 5.42 21.14 21.99
C GLU A 31 4.12 20.72 21.29
N LEU A 32 4.21 20.24 20.04
CA LEU A 32 3.07 19.74 19.28
C LEU A 32 2.42 18.53 19.96
N ALA A 33 3.22 17.54 20.37
CA ALA A 33 2.72 16.36 21.06
C ALA A 33 2.11 16.67 22.44
N GLN A 34 2.62 17.70 23.12
CA GLN A 34 2.05 18.18 24.39
C GLN A 34 0.73 18.93 24.19
N THR A 35 0.64 19.75 23.16
CA THR A 35 -0.54 20.58 22.85
C THR A 35 -1.67 19.75 22.25
N TYR A 36 -1.34 18.81 21.36
CA TYR A 36 -2.27 17.92 20.67
C TYR A 36 -1.84 16.45 20.86
N PRO A 37 -2.17 15.82 22.00
CA PRO A 37 -1.75 14.46 22.32
C PRO A 37 -2.22 13.38 21.33
N ASP A 38 -3.27 13.67 20.56
CA ASP A 38 -3.79 12.81 19.50
C ASP A 38 -2.89 12.78 18.25
N MET A 39 -2.03 13.79 18.07
CA MET A 39 -1.06 13.86 16.96
C MET A 39 0.28 13.16 17.25
N ARG A 40 0.41 12.46 18.38
CA ARG A 40 1.68 11.86 18.81
C ARG A 40 2.25 10.82 17.85
N TYR A 41 1.42 10.14 17.06
CA TYR A 41 1.90 9.17 16.05
C TYR A 41 2.50 9.88 14.83
N GLN A 42 1.91 11.00 14.39
CA GLN A 42 2.48 11.86 13.35
C GLN A 42 3.84 12.41 13.81
N VAL A 43 3.94 12.83 15.08
CA VAL A 43 5.22 13.22 15.69
C VAL A 43 6.20 12.05 15.75
N GLY A 44 5.74 10.85 16.11
CA GLY A 44 6.58 9.64 16.13
C GLY A 44 7.16 9.31 14.75
N ARG A 45 6.36 9.45 13.69
CA ARG A 45 6.82 9.27 12.31
C ARG A 45 7.80 10.37 11.87
N ALA A 46 7.58 11.62 12.29
CA ALA A 46 8.58 12.67 12.10
C ALA A 46 9.91 12.37 12.83
N CYS A 47 9.85 11.75 14.03
CA CYS A 47 11.05 11.31 14.74
C CYS A 47 11.79 10.20 13.97
N ALA A 48 11.06 9.28 13.33
CA ALA A 48 11.65 8.25 12.47
C ALA A 48 12.38 8.83 11.25
N VAL A 49 11.94 9.96 10.73
CA VAL A 49 12.65 10.68 9.65
C VAL A 49 13.85 11.46 10.20
N GLY A 50 13.67 12.23 11.27
CA GLY A 50 14.72 13.10 11.83
C GLY A 50 15.73 12.43 12.75
N GLY A 51 15.53 11.15 13.09
CA GLY A 51 16.34 10.44 14.07
C GLY A 51 16.23 11.00 15.50
N TYR A 52 15.06 11.54 15.87
CA TYR A 52 14.83 12.15 17.19
C TYR A 52 14.50 11.09 18.25
N VAL A 53 15.47 10.24 18.59
CA VAL A 53 15.28 9.05 19.45
C VAL A 53 14.73 9.39 20.83
N ASP A 54 15.28 10.42 21.48
CA ASP A 54 14.87 10.79 22.84
C ASP A 54 13.41 11.23 22.87
N LEU A 55 13.00 12.08 21.91
CA LEU A 55 11.60 12.46 21.75
C LEU A 55 10.73 11.24 21.42
N TYR A 56 11.18 10.34 20.53
CA TYR A 56 10.43 9.12 20.21
C TYR A 56 10.13 8.28 21.47
N ARG A 57 11.11 8.15 22.37
CA ARG A 57 10.93 7.46 23.66
C ARG A 57 9.96 8.20 24.58
N GLU A 58 10.00 9.52 24.62
CA GLU A 58 9.08 10.36 25.42
C GLU A 58 7.60 10.16 25.01
N LEU A 59 7.32 9.87 23.73
CA LEU A 59 5.95 9.75 23.20
C LEU A 59 5.20 8.48 23.67
N ASP A 60 5.93 7.47 24.15
CA ASP A 60 5.39 6.18 24.63
C ASP A 60 4.36 5.58 23.65
N LEU A 61 4.80 5.41 22.40
CA LEU A 61 3.98 4.88 21.31
C LEU A 61 3.97 3.36 21.31
N LEU A 62 2.88 2.78 20.80
CA LEU A 62 2.91 1.36 20.44
C LEU A 62 3.89 1.13 19.28
N PRO A 63 4.47 -0.07 19.16
CA PRO A 63 5.39 -0.42 18.07
C PRO A 63 4.68 -0.41 16.70
N ASP A 64 4.56 0.76 16.10
CA ASP A 64 3.79 0.99 14.86
C ASP A 64 4.61 0.65 13.60
N ILE A 65 3.99 -0.09 12.68
CA ILE A 65 4.65 -0.55 11.46
C ILE A 65 4.97 0.58 10.48
N SER A 66 4.16 1.64 10.42
CA SER A 66 4.43 2.76 9.51
C SER A 66 5.59 3.61 10.00
N ILE A 67 5.71 3.80 11.31
CA ILE A 67 6.91 4.43 11.89
C ILE A 67 8.16 3.57 11.64
N ALA A 68 8.06 2.25 11.76
CA ALA A 68 9.19 1.36 11.45
C ALA A 68 9.57 1.39 9.97
N GLU A 69 8.60 1.35 9.05
CA GLU A 69 8.88 1.44 7.61
C GLU A 69 9.50 2.79 7.24
N GLU A 70 9.05 3.89 7.86
CA GLU A 70 9.66 5.22 7.70
C GLU A 70 11.10 5.26 8.25
N ALA A 71 11.35 4.68 9.42
CA ALA A 71 12.68 4.59 10.00
C ALA A 71 13.62 3.73 9.15
N TRP A 72 13.09 2.67 8.51
CA TRP A 72 13.84 1.84 7.57
C TRP A 72 14.22 2.62 6.30
N ASP A 73 13.34 3.49 5.79
CA ASP A 73 13.68 4.34 4.64
C ASP A 73 14.85 5.30 4.94
N ASN A 74 15.05 5.65 6.21
CA ASN A 74 16.04 6.64 6.67
C ASN A 74 17.19 6.02 7.50
N LEU A 75 17.59 4.77 7.26
CA LEU A 75 18.62 4.07 8.06
C LEU A 75 20.01 4.73 8.04
N ASP A 76 20.29 5.62 7.09
CA ASP A 76 21.51 6.42 7.04
C ASP A 76 21.59 7.46 8.18
N VAL A 77 20.44 7.84 8.75
CA VAL A 77 20.35 8.64 9.97
C VAL A 77 20.49 7.73 11.19
N VAL A 78 21.53 7.98 12.00
CA VAL A 78 21.87 7.13 13.18
C VAL A 78 20.67 6.93 14.11
N GLY A 79 19.92 8.00 14.40
CA GLY A 79 18.75 7.93 15.28
C GLY A 79 17.57 7.17 14.67
N SER A 80 17.38 7.24 13.35
CA SER A 80 16.32 6.52 12.65
C SER A 80 16.56 5.01 12.71
N LYS A 81 17.80 4.56 12.55
CA LYS A 81 18.18 3.16 12.79
C LYS A 81 17.84 2.72 14.21
N GLU A 82 18.12 3.55 15.22
CA GLU A 82 17.80 3.21 16.61
C GLU A 82 16.29 3.09 16.84
N ILE A 83 15.48 3.98 16.25
CA ILE A 83 14.01 3.91 16.30
C ILE A 83 13.50 2.64 15.60
N PHE A 84 14.06 2.30 14.43
CA PHE A 84 13.73 1.07 13.74
C PHE A 84 14.00 -0.16 14.62
N ASP A 85 15.19 -0.24 15.22
CA ASP A 85 15.59 -1.33 16.10
C ASP A 85 14.67 -1.41 17.35
N LEU A 86 14.30 -0.27 17.94
CA LEU A 86 13.38 -0.20 19.08
C LEU A 86 12.00 -0.79 18.78
N ILE A 87 11.49 -0.59 17.56
CA ILE A 87 10.19 -1.13 17.13
C ILE A 87 10.33 -2.60 16.74
N ILE A 88 11.29 -2.94 15.88
CA ILE A 88 11.41 -4.28 15.28
C ILE A 88 11.86 -5.35 16.29
N CYS A 89 12.44 -4.96 17.43
CA CYS A 89 12.79 -5.89 18.50
C CYS A 89 11.61 -6.23 19.42
N GLN A 90 10.44 -5.63 19.21
CA GLN A 90 9.26 -5.88 20.04
C GLN A 90 8.58 -7.20 19.65
N PRO A 91 7.95 -7.90 20.61
CA PRO A 91 7.26 -9.16 20.32
C PRO A 91 5.97 -8.97 19.51
N THR A 92 5.46 -7.74 19.40
CA THR A 92 4.18 -7.44 18.76
C THR A 92 4.21 -6.06 18.12
N TYR A 93 3.72 -5.99 16.89
CA TYR A 93 3.64 -4.76 16.10
C TYR A 93 2.18 -4.38 15.87
N TYR A 94 1.95 -3.10 15.59
CA TYR A 94 0.62 -2.55 15.41
C TYR A 94 0.53 -1.76 14.10
N ALA A 95 -0.62 -1.82 13.44
CA ALA A 95 -1.02 -0.89 12.38
C ALA A 95 -1.89 0.19 13.01
N VAL A 96 -1.24 1.17 13.64
CA VAL A 96 -1.90 2.33 14.27
C VAL A 96 -2.16 3.39 13.23
N MET A 97 -1.16 3.69 12.39
CA MET A 97 -1.28 4.60 11.25
C MET A 97 -1.76 3.84 10.00
N ASP A 98 -2.54 4.51 9.14
CA ASP A 98 -3.00 3.98 7.86
C ASP A 98 -2.93 5.07 6.78
N ASP A 99 -1.96 4.93 5.87
CA ASP A 99 -1.69 5.89 4.79
C ASP A 99 -2.75 5.89 3.68
N TYR A 100 -3.52 4.79 3.52
CA TYR A 100 -4.62 4.74 2.56
C TYR A 100 -5.78 5.63 2.99
N THR A 101 -6.02 5.68 4.30
CA THR A 101 -7.15 6.42 4.89
C THR A 101 -6.73 7.72 5.56
N ARG A 102 -5.43 7.95 5.75
CA ARG A 102 -4.84 9.06 6.52
C ARG A 102 -5.42 9.10 7.93
N SER A 103 -5.44 7.95 8.59
CA SER A 103 -6.05 7.81 9.91
C SER A 103 -5.09 7.26 10.94
N VAL A 104 -5.36 7.57 12.22
CA VAL A 104 -4.61 7.09 13.38
C VAL A 104 -5.58 6.42 14.35
N ASN A 105 -5.49 5.09 14.48
CA ASN A 105 -6.34 4.30 15.38
C ASN A 105 -5.59 3.91 16.65
N SER A 106 -5.43 4.87 17.57
CA SER A 106 -4.69 4.65 18.82
C SER A 106 -5.46 3.88 19.90
N LYS A 107 -6.80 3.75 19.78
CA LYS A 107 -7.66 3.14 20.81
C LYS A 107 -7.75 1.61 20.70
N ALA A 108 -7.86 1.11 19.48
CA ALA A 108 -7.96 -0.31 19.21
C ALA A 108 -7.19 -0.67 17.94
N PRO A 109 -5.84 -0.48 17.94
CA PRO A 109 -5.04 -0.74 16.77
C PRO A 109 -5.00 -2.24 16.47
N ARG A 110 -4.90 -2.56 15.18
CA ARG A 110 -4.78 -3.94 14.72
C ARG A 110 -3.35 -4.43 14.95
N THR A 111 -3.18 -5.67 15.41
CA THR A 111 -1.87 -6.32 15.42
C THR A 111 -1.41 -6.61 13.98
N ALA A 112 -0.16 -6.29 13.69
CA ALA A 112 0.48 -6.57 12.41
C ALA A 112 1.37 -7.81 12.49
N THR A 113 1.43 -8.56 11.39
CA THR A 113 2.27 -9.76 11.27
C THR A 113 3.75 -9.40 11.09
N GLY A 114 4.03 -8.21 10.57
CA GLY A 114 5.34 -7.69 10.26
C GLY A 114 5.22 -6.46 9.37
N LEU A 115 6.34 -6.03 8.80
CA LEU A 115 6.36 -4.93 7.83
C LEU A 115 5.87 -5.45 6.48
N ASN A 116 5.07 -4.66 5.79
CA ASN A 116 4.38 -5.10 4.57
C ASN A 116 4.51 -4.11 3.41
N GLY A 117 5.27 -3.02 3.57
CA GLY A 117 5.46 -1.99 2.54
C GLY A 117 4.15 -1.28 2.18
N ASP A 118 3.29 -1.05 3.16
CA ASP A 118 2.00 -0.34 3.03
C ASP A 118 2.09 1.12 3.52
N THR A 119 3.31 1.66 3.57
CA THR A 119 3.59 3.02 4.05
C THR A 119 4.21 3.88 2.95
N ALA A 120 3.70 5.09 2.79
CA ALA A 120 4.26 6.12 1.92
C ALA A 120 5.45 6.81 2.61
N VAL A 121 6.63 6.22 2.50
CA VAL A 121 7.86 6.74 3.14
C VAL A 121 8.39 8.00 2.45
N LEU A 122 9.25 8.76 3.13
CA LEU A 122 9.81 10.03 2.66
C LEU A 122 10.36 9.96 1.24
N SER A 123 11.13 8.92 0.91
CA SER A 123 11.72 8.75 -0.43
C SER A 123 10.67 8.66 -1.55
N SER A 124 9.43 8.26 -1.23
CA SER A 124 8.30 8.19 -2.16
C SER A 124 7.55 9.53 -2.35
N LEU A 125 7.76 10.51 -1.46
CA LEU A 125 7.04 11.79 -1.48
C LEU A 125 7.66 12.83 -2.42
N ASN A 126 8.90 12.64 -2.83
CA ASN A 126 9.62 13.59 -3.70
C ASN A 126 9.18 13.54 -5.18
N VAL A 127 8.04 12.93 -5.46
CA VAL A 127 7.45 12.89 -6.78
C VAL A 127 6.49 14.07 -6.91
N THR A 128 6.73 14.96 -7.87
CA THR A 128 5.80 16.04 -8.22
C THR A 128 5.15 15.76 -9.58
N ILE A 129 3.88 16.16 -9.73
CA ILE A 129 3.11 16.03 -10.96
C ILE A 129 2.61 17.41 -11.39
N ASP A 130 2.83 17.73 -12.66
CA ASP A 130 2.21 18.90 -13.28
C ASP A 130 0.69 18.67 -13.43
N VAL A 131 -0.07 19.55 -12.78
CA VAL A 131 -1.54 19.53 -12.72
C VAL A 131 -2.16 19.55 -14.11
N TRP A 132 -1.59 20.31 -15.04
CA TRP A 132 -2.23 20.63 -16.32
C TRP A 132 -2.11 19.48 -17.32
N GLU A 133 -1.04 18.69 -17.23
CA GLU A 133 -0.82 17.56 -18.15
C GLU A 133 -1.30 16.22 -17.59
N LYS A 134 -1.31 16.06 -16.26
CA LYS A 134 -1.30 14.73 -15.63
C LYS A 134 -2.22 14.58 -14.42
N TRP A 135 -3.22 15.43 -14.26
CA TRP A 135 -4.23 15.31 -13.18
C TRP A 135 -4.79 13.89 -13.02
N SER A 136 -5.09 13.22 -14.13
CA SER A 136 -5.52 11.82 -14.12
C SER A 136 -4.50 10.95 -13.39
N LYS A 137 -3.20 11.05 -13.70
CA LYS A 137 -2.11 10.26 -13.10
C LYS A 137 -1.94 10.53 -11.61
N ALA A 138 -1.99 11.80 -11.19
CA ALA A 138 -1.92 12.17 -9.76
C ALA A 138 -3.01 11.51 -8.91
N ARG A 139 -4.23 11.40 -9.46
CA ARG A 139 -5.36 10.76 -8.79
C ARG A 139 -5.21 9.23 -8.63
N TRP A 140 -4.34 8.59 -9.40
CA TRP A 140 -4.16 7.13 -9.35
C TRP A 140 -3.17 6.67 -8.27
N HIS A 141 -2.37 7.57 -7.69
CA HIS A 141 -1.52 7.20 -6.58
C HIS A 141 -2.33 6.99 -5.32
N TYR A 142 -2.16 5.81 -4.73
CA TYR A 142 -3.02 5.32 -3.67
C TYR A 142 -2.72 6.00 -2.33
N PHE A 143 -1.51 6.54 -2.17
CA PHE A 143 -1.13 7.36 -1.04
C PHE A 143 -1.14 8.84 -1.42
N ASN A 144 -1.84 9.65 -0.64
CA ASN A 144 -1.82 11.12 -0.71
C ASN A 144 -1.61 11.70 0.69
N ILE A 145 -0.56 11.24 1.37
CA ILE A 145 -0.32 11.60 2.78
C ILE A 145 0.04 13.08 2.97
N THR A 146 0.54 13.74 1.91
CA THR A 146 0.81 15.19 1.85
C THR A 146 -0.44 16.02 1.58
N GLU A 147 -1.56 15.37 1.25
CA GLU A 147 -2.89 15.97 1.08
C GLU A 147 -3.03 16.96 -0.10
N ASP A 148 -1.97 17.14 -0.87
CA ASP A 148 -1.85 18.04 -2.02
C ASP A 148 -1.86 17.31 -3.38
N TYR A 149 -2.00 15.98 -3.38
CA TYR A 149 -1.91 15.10 -4.56
C TYR A 149 -0.57 15.20 -5.30
N SER A 150 0.51 15.52 -4.57
CA SER A 150 1.85 15.65 -5.15
C SER A 150 1.90 16.68 -6.30
N VAL A 151 1.06 17.71 -6.21
CA VAL A 151 0.95 18.76 -7.23
C VAL A 151 2.17 19.66 -7.20
N GLY A 152 2.83 19.83 -8.34
CA GLY A 152 3.95 20.76 -8.52
C GLY A 152 3.85 21.55 -9.81
N GLU A 153 4.65 22.62 -9.91
CA GLU A 153 4.74 23.45 -11.12
C GLU A 153 5.32 22.67 -12.32
N THR A 154 6.17 21.69 -12.04
CA THR A 154 6.72 20.77 -13.04
C THR A 154 6.65 19.33 -12.54
N SER A 155 6.56 18.39 -13.47
CA SER A 155 6.64 16.96 -13.13
C SER A 155 8.07 16.58 -12.77
N SER A 156 8.26 15.91 -11.65
CA SER A 156 9.54 15.27 -11.32
C SER A 156 9.86 14.16 -12.33
N PRO A 157 11.15 13.82 -12.52
CA PRO A 157 11.55 12.71 -13.36
C PRO A 157 11.25 11.34 -12.72
N GLN A 158 10.99 11.29 -11.41
CA GLN A 158 10.62 10.08 -10.70
C GLN A 158 9.19 9.68 -10.98
N MET A 159 8.95 8.37 -11.01
CA MET A 159 7.61 7.79 -11.08
C MET A 159 7.23 7.34 -9.69
N HIS A 160 5.98 7.56 -9.28
CA HIS A 160 5.44 7.04 -8.02
C HIS A 160 5.46 5.50 -7.93
N ASN A 161 5.43 4.79 -9.07
CA ASN A 161 5.54 3.34 -9.12
C ASN A 161 6.82 2.96 -9.87
N PRO A 162 8.02 3.16 -9.27
CA PRO A 162 9.27 2.83 -9.92
C PRO A 162 9.34 1.31 -10.17
N PRO A 163 10.09 0.85 -11.19
CA PRO A 163 10.35 -0.58 -11.38
C PRO A 163 10.90 -1.22 -10.11
N LEU A 164 10.60 -2.52 -9.90
CA LEU A 164 11.14 -3.26 -8.77
C LEU A 164 12.68 -3.21 -8.79
N ALA A 165 13.28 -2.74 -7.70
CA ALA A 165 14.73 -2.66 -7.59
C ALA A 165 15.36 -4.06 -7.80
N PRO A 166 16.51 -4.19 -8.48
CA PRO A 166 17.14 -5.48 -8.76
C PRO A 166 17.36 -6.35 -7.50
N MET A 167 17.68 -5.72 -6.36
CA MET A 167 17.86 -6.40 -5.08
C MET A 167 16.58 -7.01 -4.51
N HIS A 168 15.41 -6.55 -4.94
CA HIS A 168 14.09 -7.03 -4.52
C HIS A 168 13.48 -8.04 -5.50
N VAL A 169 14.08 -8.26 -6.68
CA VAL A 169 13.67 -9.30 -7.63
C VAL A 169 13.54 -10.69 -6.99
N PRO A 170 14.43 -11.11 -6.05
CA PRO A 170 14.27 -12.38 -5.34
C PRO A 170 12.96 -12.52 -4.55
N LEU A 171 12.30 -11.40 -4.20
CA LEU A 171 10.99 -11.39 -3.57
C LEU A 171 9.86 -11.79 -4.52
N LEU A 172 10.12 -12.07 -5.80
CA LEU A 172 9.11 -12.63 -6.69
C LEU A 172 8.90 -14.13 -6.40
N TYR A 173 10.00 -14.87 -6.28
CA TYR A 173 9.99 -16.33 -6.24
C TYR A 173 10.32 -16.94 -4.87
N ASN A 174 11.07 -16.26 -4.00
CA ASN A 174 11.37 -16.78 -2.66
C ASN A 174 10.18 -16.59 -1.69
N PRO A 175 10.10 -17.34 -0.58
CA PRO A 175 9.14 -17.05 0.49
C PRO A 175 9.25 -15.60 0.97
N LEU A 176 8.13 -14.91 1.16
CA LEU A 176 8.13 -13.52 1.60
C LEU A 176 8.70 -13.42 3.04
N PRO A 177 9.70 -12.57 3.30
CA PRO A 177 10.26 -12.39 4.65
C PRO A 177 9.21 -11.74 5.55
N ILE A 178 9.17 -12.06 6.85
CA ILE A 178 8.18 -11.51 7.80
C ILE A 178 8.11 -9.98 7.76
N HIS A 179 9.28 -9.33 7.67
CA HIS A 179 9.43 -7.90 7.41
C HIS A 179 9.77 -7.71 5.94
N LEU A 180 8.77 -7.34 5.14
CA LEU A 180 8.97 -6.97 3.75
C LEU A 180 9.73 -5.64 3.69
N PRO A 181 10.79 -5.53 2.87
CA PRO A 181 11.46 -4.25 2.69
C PRO A 181 10.53 -3.26 1.99
N THR A 182 10.66 -1.98 2.31
CA THR A 182 9.91 -0.90 1.67
C THR A 182 10.27 -0.84 0.18
N THR A 183 9.33 -1.22 -0.69
CA THR A 183 9.54 -1.25 -2.14
C THR A 183 8.23 -1.18 -2.91
N ASN A 184 8.29 -0.99 -4.23
CA ASN A 184 7.10 -1.09 -5.07
C ASN A 184 6.56 -2.53 -5.03
N LYS A 185 5.38 -2.69 -4.45
CA LYS A 185 4.72 -4.00 -4.30
C LYS A 185 3.93 -4.42 -5.52
N ASP A 186 3.61 -3.51 -6.45
CA ASP A 186 2.80 -3.83 -7.62
C ASP A 186 3.35 -5.04 -8.39
N PRO A 187 4.67 -5.14 -8.67
CA PRO A 187 5.22 -6.30 -9.37
C PRO A 187 5.09 -7.59 -8.55
N LEU A 188 5.19 -7.52 -7.22
CA LEU A 188 5.02 -8.68 -6.33
C LEU A 188 3.57 -9.17 -6.32
N ILE A 189 2.62 -8.22 -6.24
CA ILE A 189 1.18 -8.51 -6.26
C ILE A 189 0.78 -9.11 -7.60
N LEU A 190 1.23 -8.52 -8.71
CA LEU A 190 0.93 -9.00 -10.06
C LEU A 190 1.53 -10.37 -10.33
N HIS A 191 2.76 -10.61 -9.88
CA HIS A 191 3.39 -11.91 -10.03
C HIS A 191 2.69 -12.98 -9.19
N ALA A 192 2.31 -12.67 -7.94
CA ALA A 192 1.52 -13.58 -7.11
C ALA A 192 0.15 -13.91 -7.74
N ALA A 193 -0.49 -12.92 -8.35
CA ALA A 193 -1.75 -13.11 -9.09
C ALA A 193 -1.54 -13.97 -10.33
N TYR A 194 -0.48 -13.75 -11.10
CA TYR A 194 -0.11 -14.53 -12.27
C TYR A 194 0.19 -15.99 -11.92
N GLU A 195 0.90 -16.24 -10.82
CA GLU A 195 1.24 -17.58 -10.30
C GLU A 195 0.12 -18.22 -9.51
N GLY A 196 -0.87 -17.46 -9.02
CA GLY A 196 -2.03 -18.04 -8.29
C GLY A 196 -1.71 -18.52 -6.93
N ASN A 197 -0.66 -17.94 -6.40
CA ASN A 197 -0.27 -18.10 -5.04
C ASN A 197 -1.20 -17.22 -4.20
N ILE A 198 -2.36 -17.77 -3.84
CA ILE A 198 -3.41 -17.05 -3.08
C ILE A 198 -2.85 -16.57 -1.74
N ASP A 199 -2.03 -17.38 -1.06
CA ASP A 199 -1.42 -17.01 0.22
C ASP A 199 -0.48 -15.82 0.07
N ARG A 200 0.38 -15.84 -0.96
CA ARG A 200 1.28 -14.72 -1.29
C ARG A 200 0.49 -13.47 -1.66
N TYR A 201 -0.54 -13.61 -2.48
CA TYR A 201 -1.39 -12.51 -2.92
C TYR A 201 -2.14 -11.87 -1.74
N ALA A 202 -2.76 -12.68 -0.88
CA ALA A 202 -3.47 -12.23 0.31
C ALA A 202 -2.55 -11.52 1.32
N ARG A 203 -1.31 -12.01 1.47
CA ARG A 203 -0.31 -11.36 2.33
C ARG A 203 0.11 -9.99 1.80
N LEU A 204 0.38 -9.87 0.50
CA LEU A 204 0.79 -8.60 -0.10
C LEU A 204 -0.33 -7.56 -0.14
N LEU A 205 -1.59 -8.01 -0.16
CA LEU A 205 -2.80 -7.19 -0.19
C LEU A 205 -3.48 -7.03 1.17
N TYR A 206 -2.82 -7.40 2.27
CA TYR A 206 -3.47 -7.65 3.55
C TYR A 206 -4.36 -6.51 4.07
N ASP A 207 -4.14 -5.24 3.69
CA ASP A 207 -5.07 -4.13 3.97
C ASP A 207 -5.97 -3.66 2.81
N LEU A 208 -5.69 -4.04 1.55
CA LEU A 208 -6.52 -3.65 0.40
C LEU A 208 -7.89 -4.33 0.39
N VAL A 209 -8.03 -5.49 1.05
CA VAL A 209 -9.27 -6.28 1.07
C VAL A 209 -10.28 -5.78 2.12
N ARG A 210 -9.87 -4.95 3.09
CA ARG A 210 -10.75 -4.41 4.15
C ARG A 210 -10.86 -2.88 4.18
N GLY A 211 -9.91 -2.15 3.59
CA GLY A 211 -10.05 -0.72 3.30
C GLY A 211 -10.71 -0.50 1.94
N ARG A 212 -11.81 0.26 1.91
CA ARG A 212 -12.59 0.64 0.71
C ARG A 212 -11.69 0.80 -0.54
N GLY A 213 -11.90 -0.08 -1.51
CA GLY A 213 -11.03 -0.27 -2.67
C GLY A 213 -10.52 0.99 -3.37
N ARG A 214 -9.21 1.18 -3.34
CA ARG A 214 -8.48 2.09 -4.23
C ARG A 214 -7.08 1.54 -4.54
N HIS A 215 -7.02 0.36 -5.13
CA HIS A 215 -5.86 0.04 -5.98
C HIS A 215 -6.16 0.53 -7.40
N PRO A 216 -5.17 0.97 -8.20
CA PRO A 216 -5.37 1.31 -9.61
C PRO A 216 -5.99 0.15 -10.42
N PHE A 217 -5.63 -1.08 -10.05
CA PHE A 217 -6.25 -2.30 -10.60
C PHE A 217 -7.68 -2.55 -10.11
N TYR A 218 -8.20 -1.80 -9.13
CA TYR A 218 -9.59 -1.91 -8.67
C TYR A 218 -10.52 -0.85 -9.26
N ASN A 219 -10.00 0.20 -9.91
CA ASN A 219 -10.83 1.34 -10.34
C ASN A 219 -10.72 1.79 -11.81
N ALA A 220 -9.71 1.38 -12.60
CA ALA A 220 -9.62 1.82 -14.00
C ALA A 220 -10.14 0.79 -15.01
N GLU A 221 -9.64 -0.44 -14.94
CA GLU A 221 -9.85 -1.45 -16.00
C GLU A 221 -10.68 -2.65 -15.52
N THR A 222 -11.01 -2.69 -14.24
CA THR A 222 -11.78 -3.77 -13.63
C THR A 222 -13.25 -3.42 -13.42
N LYS A 223 -13.67 -2.19 -13.69
CA LYS A 223 -15.11 -1.91 -13.88
C LYS A 223 -15.64 -2.42 -15.22
N SER A 224 -14.80 -2.56 -16.26
CA SER A 224 -15.21 -3.23 -17.50
C SER A 224 -14.90 -4.73 -17.51
N PHE A 225 -13.93 -5.20 -16.72
CA PHE A 225 -13.54 -6.62 -16.69
C PHE A 225 -14.00 -7.42 -15.44
N TRP A 226 -14.27 -6.77 -14.29
CA TRP A 226 -14.64 -7.41 -13.01
C TRP A 226 -15.84 -6.74 -12.31
N GLY A 227 -16.74 -6.15 -13.09
CA GLY A 227 -17.99 -5.56 -12.59
C GLY A 227 -19.07 -6.61 -12.31
N LYS A 228 -18.86 -7.46 -11.30
CA LYS A 228 -19.87 -8.23 -10.55
C LYS A 228 -19.12 -9.09 -9.52
N SER A 229 -19.57 -9.07 -8.27
CA SER A 229 -19.26 -9.98 -7.15
C SER A 229 -18.11 -10.97 -7.40
N LEU A 230 -17.03 -10.86 -6.62
CA LEU A 230 -15.91 -11.82 -6.52
C LEU A 230 -16.40 -13.28 -6.48
N ASP A 231 -16.62 -13.86 -7.65
CA ASP A 231 -16.79 -15.29 -7.83
C ASP A 231 -15.39 -15.86 -8.06
N ILE A 232 -14.62 -15.92 -6.96
CA ILE A 232 -13.26 -16.48 -6.89
C ILE A 232 -13.16 -17.82 -7.67
N PRO A 233 -14.18 -18.71 -7.63
CA PRO A 233 -14.26 -19.88 -8.50
C PRO A 233 -14.20 -19.59 -10.00
N LYS A 234 -14.93 -18.59 -10.52
CA LYS A 234 -14.91 -18.22 -11.95
C LYS A 234 -13.57 -17.63 -12.38
N ALA A 235 -12.93 -16.82 -11.53
CA ALA A 235 -11.60 -16.26 -11.80
C ALA A 235 -10.53 -17.36 -11.85
N ALA A 236 -10.60 -18.32 -10.93
CA ALA A 236 -9.71 -19.49 -10.92
C ALA A 236 -9.95 -20.39 -12.15
N LEU A 237 -11.21 -20.62 -12.53
CA LEU A 237 -11.57 -21.44 -13.70
C LEU A 237 -11.11 -20.81 -15.03
N ALA A 238 -11.34 -19.50 -15.22
CA ALA A 238 -10.87 -18.77 -16.39
C ALA A 238 -9.34 -18.85 -16.54
N ARG A 239 -8.65 -18.93 -15.42
CA ARG A 239 -7.20 -19.04 -15.39
C ARG A 239 -6.68 -20.44 -15.73
N PHE A 240 -7.33 -21.49 -15.27
CA PHE A 240 -7.02 -22.86 -15.67
C PHE A 240 -7.17 -23.03 -17.20
N ILE A 241 -8.19 -22.38 -17.79
CA ILE A 241 -8.38 -22.32 -19.25
C ILE A 241 -7.25 -21.56 -19.95
N MET A 242 -6.83 -20.40 -19.44
CA MET A 242 -5.76 -19.60 -20.06
C MET A 242 -4.37 -20.25 -20.00
N VAL A 243 -4.14 -21.16 -19.05
CA VAL A 243 -2.89 -21.93 -18.91
C VAL A 243 -3.00 -23.33 -19.55
N ASN A 244 -4.11 -23.61 -20.24
CA ASN A 244 -4.39 -24.87 -20.92
C ASN A 244 -4.40 -26.11 -20.00
N ASP A 245 -4.69 -25.90 -18.71
CA ASP A 245 -4.88 -26.95 -17.72
C ASP A 245 -6.39 -27.13 -17.47
N LEU A 246 -7.00 -28.09 -18.16
CA LEU A 246 -8.45 -28.34 -18.10
C LEU A 246 -8.84 -29.39 -17.03
N SER A 247 -7.89 -29.84 -16.21
CA SER A 247 -8.07 -30.95 -15.25
C SER A 247 -9.14 -30.71 -14.18
N ARG A 248 -9.52 -29.46 -13.96
CA ARG A 248 -10.46 -29.03 -12.91
C ARG A 248 -11.83 -28.57 -13.42
N ILE A 249 -12.08 -28.65 -14.72
CA ILE A 249 -13.40 -28.38 -15.29
C ILE A 249 -14.24 -29.65 -15.14
N VAL A 250 -15.05 -29.72 -14.08
CA VAL A 250 -15.99 -30.83 -13.88
C VAL A 250 -17.11 -30.68 -14.91
N SER A 251 -17.37 -31.73 -15.70
CA SER A 251 -18.50 -31.77 -16.64
C SER A 251 -19.81 -31.95 -15.88
N THR A 252 -20.30 -30.92 -15.21
CA THR A 252 -21.66 -30.88 -14.69
C THR A 252 -22.61 -30.54 -15.83
N THR A 253 -22.98 -31.57 -16.59
CA THR A 253 -24.31 -31.62 -17.20
C THR A 253 -25.34 -31.73 -16.07
N ASN A 254 -26.41 -30.94 -16.17
CA ASN A 254 -27.63 -30.94 -15.34
C ASN A 254 -27.65 -29.96 -14.15
N SER A 255 -28.06 -28.73 -14.39
CA SER A 255 -29.33 -28.21 -13.85
C SER A 255 -29.61 -26.82 -14.42
N THR A 256 -30.80 -26.70 -15.00
CA THR A 256 -31.46 -25.50 -15.51
C THR A 256 -31.58 -24.42 -14.44
N ASP A 257 -31.02 -23.24 -14.69
CA ASP A 257 -31.63 -21.93 -14.42
C ASP A 257 -30.88 -20.85 -15.23
N ASP A 258 -31.65 -20.16 -16.09
CA ASP A 258 -31.25 -19.09 -17.03
C ASP A 258 -30.55 -17.92 -16.30
N TRP A 259 -29.42 -17.36 -16.75
CA TRP A 259 -29.32 -16.40 -17.87
C TRP A 259 -27.87 -16.16 -18.38
N ASP A 260 -26.90 -17.02 -18.04
CA ASP A 260 -25.47 -16.82 -18.38
C ASP A 260 -24.96 -17.69 -19.56
N PHE A 261 -25.85 -18.40 -20.26
CA PHE A 261 -25.45 -19.48 -21.19
C PHE A 261 -24.92 -19.04 -22.56
N TYR A 262 -25.15 -17.78 -22.97
CA TYR A 262 -24.75 -17.32 -24.31
C TYR A 262 -23.27 -16.90 -24.42
N ALA A 263 -22.57 -16.61 -23.31
CA ALA A 263 -21.17 -16.18 -23.37
C ALA A 263 -20.16 -17.34 -23.43
N LEU A 264 -20.51 -18.51 -22.87
CA LEU A 264 -19.59 -19.65 -22.79
C LEU A 264 -19.56 -20.49 -24.07
N HIS A 265 -20.69 -20.58 -24.79
CA HIS A 265 -20.79 -21.37 -26.02
C HIS A 265 -20.02 -20.72 -27.18
N ASP A 266 -20.01 -19.38 -27.26
CA ASP A 266 -19.25 -18.64 -28.27
C ASP A 266 -17.73 -18.73 -28.06
N LEU A 267 -17.26 -18.74 -26.81
CA LEU A 267 -15.82 -18.82 -26.54
C LEU A 267 -15.21 -20.18 -26.89
N VAL A 268 -15.95 -21.27 -26.65
CA VAL A 268 -15.54 -22.65 -26.98
C VAL A 268 -15.65 -22.93 -28.49
N ALA A 269 -16.69 -22.43 -29.16
CA ALA A 269 -16.84 -22.56 -30.61
C ALA A 269 -15.72 -21.82 -31.38
N THR A 270 -15.29 -20.66 -30.86
CA THR A 270 -14.22 -19.85 -31.48
C THR A 270 -12.84 -20.53 -31.37
N TYR A 271 -12.61 -21.33 -30.33
CA TYR A 271 -11.35 -22.07 -30.15
C TYR A 271 -11.32 -23.40 -30.91
N SER A 272 -12.46 -24.11 -31.04
CA SER A 272 -12.53 -25.34 -31.84
C SER A 272 -12.41 -25.08 -33.35
N ALA A 273 -12.74 -23.88 -33.83
CA ALA A 273 -12.62 -23.50 -35.24
C ALA A 273 -11.20 -23.08 -35.66
N ARG A 274 -10.31 -22.77 -34.72
CA ARG A 274 -8.90 -22.38 -35.01
C ARG A 274 -7.90 -23.53 -34.92
N GLY A 275 -8.35 -24.74 -34.55
CA GLY A 275 -7.51 -25.94 -34.43
C GLY A 275 -7.45 -26.84 -35.68
N ASN A 276 -8.12 -26.49 -36.78
CA ASN A 276 -8.16 -27.32 -37.99
C ASN A 276 -7.91 -26.49 -39.25
N THR A 277 -6.68 -26.01 -39.43
CA THR A 277 -6.10 -25.75 -40.76
C THR A 277 -4.58 -25.73 -40.62
N THR A 278 -3.98 -26.87 -41.00
CA THR A 278 -2.58 -27.15 -41.41
C THR A 278 -1.44 -26.34 -40.80
#